data_AF-A0A7V8Z0X8-F1
#
_entry.id   AF-A0A7V8Z0X8-F1
#
_cell.length_a   1.000
_cell.length_b   1.000
_cell.length_c   1.000
_cell.angle_alpha   90.00
_cell.angle_beta   90.00
_cell.angle_gamma   90.00
#
_symmetry.space_group_name_H-M   'P 1'
#
loop_
_entity.id
_entity.type
_entity.pdbx_description
1 polymer ?
#
loop_
_entity_poly.entity_id
_entity_poly.type
_entity_poly.pdbx_seq_one_letter_code
_entity_poly.pdbx_strand_id
1 'polypeptide(L)' 'MIVEIPDQIIKQSGLSVKEILLKVAWILFQEEKLTLGQAGKLAGLHQFEF' A
#
# COMPACT_ATOMS: atom_id res chain seq x y z
N MET A 1 0.64 -11.13 11.15
CA MET A 1 0.19 -9.91 11.84
C MET A 1 -0.67 -9.13 10.87
N ILE A 2 -1.86 -8.69 11.28
CA ILE A 2 -2.80 -7.92 10.45
C ILE A 2 -2.84 -6.50 11.03
N VAL A 3 -2.77 -5.50 10.16
CA VAL A 3 -2.93 -4.08 10.54
C VAL A 3 -4.29 -3.63 10.04
N GLU A 4 -5.17 -3.26 10.97
CA GLU A 4 -6.50 -2.75 10.65
C GLU A 4 -6.47 -1.23 10.58
N ILE A 5 -6.97 -0.68 9.48
CA ILE A 5 -7.12 0.77 9.29
C ILE A 5 -8.62 1.07 9.35
N PRO A 6 -9.10 1.87 10.32
CA PRO A 6 -10.51 2.25 10.39
C PRO A 6 -10.97 3.01 9.14
N ASP A 7 -12.16 2.66 8.63
CA ASP A 7 -12.77 3.29 7.45
C ASP A 7 -12.88 4.82 7.56
N GLN A 8 -13.02 5.33 8.79
CA GLN A 8 -13.08 6.78 9.02
C GLN A 8 -11.79 7.48 8.59
N ILE A 9 -10.63 6.86 8.80
CA ILE A 9 -9.33 7.41 8.38
C ILE A 9 -9.27 7.47 6.85
N ILE A 10 -9.72 6.41 6.18
CA ILE A 10 -9.78 6.38 4.71
C ILE A 10 -10.70 7.49 4.19
N LYS A 11 -11.91 7.62 4.74
CA LYS A 11 -12.88 8.66 4.35
C LYS A 11 -12.36 10.08 4.59
N GLN A 12 -11.68 10.33 5.72
CA GLN A 12 -11.12 11.64 6.04
C GLN A 12 -9.91 12.01 5.15
N SER A 13 -9.16 11.02 4.67
CA SER A 13 -8.00 11.26 3.80
C SER A 13 -8.38 11.73 2.39
N GLY A 14 -9.62 11.48 1.95
CA GLY A 14 -10.07 11.71 0.57
C GLY A 14 -9.45 10.72 -0.45
N LEU A 15 -8.65 9.76 0.01
CA LEU A 15 -8.03 8.74 -0.83
C LEU A 15 -8.92 7.50 -0.96
N SER A 16 -8.86 6.86 -2.10
CA SER A 16 -9.36 5.50 -2.29
C SER A 16 -8.47 4.49 -1.56
N VAL A 17 -9.06 3.32 -1.24
CA VAL A 17 -8.31 2.19 -0.65
C VAL A 17 -7.09 1.82 -1.51
N LYS A 18 -7.23 1.87 -2.85
CA LYS A 18 -6.15 1.56 -3.78
C LYS A 18 -4.98 2.56 -3.67
N GLU A 19 -5.27 3.85 -3.55
CA GLU A 19 -4.24 4.88 -3.38
C GLU A 19 -3.50 4.75 -2.05
N ILE A 20 -4.21 4.38 -0.98
CA ILE A 20 -3.61 4.11 0.33
C ILE A 20 -2.68 2.89 0.22
N LEU A 21 -3.15 1.79 -0.36
CA LEU A 21 -2.34 0.58 -0.54
C LEU A 21 -1.08 0.84 -1.37
N LEU A 22 -1.18 1.62 -2.45
CA LEU A 22 -0.03 2.01 -3.25
C LEU A 22 0.96 2.86 -2.44
N LYS A 23 0.48 3.86 -1.68
CA LYS A 23 1.35 4.69 -0.83
C LYS A 23 2.05 3.86 0.26
N VAL A 24 1.32 2.96 0.92
CA VAL A 24 1.89 2.07 1.95
C VAL A 24 2.93 1.15 1.33
N ALA A 25 2.62 0.53 0.19
CA ALA A 25 3.56 -0.32 -0.53
C ALA A 25 4.83 0.44 -0.93
N TRP A 26 4.69 1.67 -1.43
CA TRP A 26 5.81 2.54 -1.77
C TRP A 26 6.69 2.85 -0.56
N ILE A 27 6.09 3.30 0.55
CA ILE A 27 6.84 3.64 1.78
C ILE A 27 7.60 2.42 2.29
N LEU A 28 6.94 1.26 2.39
CA LEU A 28 7.57 0.05 2.89
C LEU A 28 8.66 -0.51 1.95
N PHE A 29 8.53 -0.30 0.65
CA PHE A 29 9.58 -0.63 -0.32
C PHE A 29 10.80 0.29 -0.14
N GLN A 30 10.58 1.60 -0.01
CA GLN A 30 11.64 2.59 0.20
C GLN A 30 12.39 2.37 1.53
N GLU A 31 11.71 1.88 2.56
CA GLU A 31 12.32 1.49 3.84
C GLU A 31 12.94 0.08 3.85
N GLU A 32 13.06 -0.56 2.68
CA GLU A 32 13.61 -1.92 2.50
C GLU A 32 12.88 -2.99 3.33
N LYS A 33 11.61 -2.74 3.70
CA LYS A 33 10.75 -3.69 4.43
C LYS A 33 10.04 -4.67 3.51
N LEU A 34 9.82 -4.28 2.25
CA LEU A 34 9.24 -5.11 1.21
C LEU A 34 10.18 -5.19 0.01
N THR A 35 10.20 -6.35 -0.65
CA THR A 35 10.78 -6.46 -1.99
C THR A 35 9.84 -5.85 -3.03
N LEU A 36 10.35 -5.57 -4.24
CA LEU A 36 9.55 -5.04 -5.35
C LEU A 36 8.29 -5.88 -5.62
N GLY A 37 8.43 -7.21 -5.63
CA GLY A 37 7.30 -8.12 -5.85
C GLY A 37 6.27 -8.12 -4.71
N GLN A 38 6.72 -7.98 -3.46
CA GLN A 38 5.83 -7.87 -2.31
C GLN A 38 5.07 -6.54 -2.29
N ALA A 39 5.75 -5.45 -2.65
CA ALA A 39 5.16 -4.13 -2.73
C ALA A 39 4.14 -4.04 -3.89
N GLY A 40 4.48 -4.59 -5.07
CA GLY A 40 3.53 -4.74 -6.18
C GLY A 40 2.28 -5.52 -5.77
N LYS A 41 2.45 -6.67 -5.11
CA LYS A 41 1.32 -7.47 -4.59
C LYS A 41 0.46 -6.67 -3.59
N LEU A 42 1.05 -5.88 -2.71
CA LEU A 42 0.32 -5.05 -1.75
C LEU A 42 -0.46 -3.92 -2.45
N ALA A 43 0.11 -3.32 -3.47
CA ALA A 43 -0.54 -2.28 -4.29
C ALA A 43 -1.58 -2.85 -5.28
N GLY A 44 -1.69 -4.18 -5.41
CA GLY A 44 -2.52 -4.83 -6.43
C GLY A 44 -2.01 -4.62 -7.86
N LEU A 45 -0.69 -4.47 -8.03
CA LEU A 45 0.00 -4.26 -9.30
C LEU A 45 0.91 -5.45 -9.62
N HIS A 46 1.17 -5.68 -10.92
CA HIS A 46 2.26 -6.55 -11.29
C HIS A 46 3.61 -5.91 -10.92
N GLN A 47 4.64 -6.69 -10.60
CA GLN A 47 5.96 -6.18 -10.21
C GLN A 47 6.66 -5.30 -11.26
N PHE A 48 6.20 -5.35 -12.51
CA PHE A 48 6.73 -4.52 -13.61
C PHE A 48 5.94 -3.20 -13.78
N GLU A 49 4.79 -3.08 -13.11
CA GLU A 49 3.94 -1.89 -13.11
C GLU A 49 4.04 -1.10 -11.79
N PHE A 50 4.66 -1.70 -10.78
CA PHE A 50 4.96 -1.09 -9.48
C PHE A 50 6.28 -0.32 -9.53
#